data_AF-A0A803LUY7-F1
#
_entry.id   AF-A0A803LUY7-F1
#
_cell.length_a   1.000
_cell.length_b   1.000
_cell.length_c   1.000
_cell.angle_alpha   90.00
_cell.angle_beta   90.00
_cell.angle_gamma   90.00
#
_symmetry.space_group_name_H-M   'P 1'
#
loop_
_entity.id
_entity.type
_entity.pdbx_description
1 polymer ?
#
loop_
_entity_poly.entity_id
_entity_poly.type
_entity_poly.pdbx_seq_one_letter_code
_entity_poly.pdbx_strand_id
1 'polypeptide(L)'
;MAPCLTSQSISLRQIILDGYPDVKSVPGQIQLFSNLKVISIWNFDILEQLPDWIGNLSSLEELSLYQCKNLKFLPSKQVMLSLTEFWHLNVADCPLLTERYAKDGPKWHNISHLSYIVFNDNIVQSSEQE
;
A
#
# COMPACT_ATOMS: atom_id res chain seq x y z
N MET A 1 -35.60 -20.81 -22.05
CA MET A 1 -35.10 -19.57 -21.44
C MET A 1 -33.95 -19.95 -20.53
N ALA A 2 -32.72 -19.60 -20.89
CA ALA A 2 -31.55 -19.89 -20.05
C ALA A 2 -31.54 -18.92 -18.86
N PRO A 3 -31.17 -19.36 -17.64
CA PRO A 3 -31.07 -18.46 -16.50
C PRO A 3 -29.94 -17.47 -16.75
N CYS A 4 -30.29 -16.18 -16.77
CA CYS A 4 -29.32 -15.10 -16.71
C CYS A 4 -28.72 -15.11 -15.31
N LEU A 5 -27.59 -15.79 -15.14
CA LEU A 5 -26.72 -15.57 -13.99
C LEU A 5 -26.15 -14.16 -14.21
N THR A 6 -26.84 -13.12 -13.72
CA THR A 6 -26.17 -11.85 -13.52
C THR A 6 -25.08 -12.14 -12.52
N SER A 7 -23.84 -12.27 -13.00
CA SER A 7 -22.64 -12.34 -12.18
C SER A 7 -22.55 -11.02 -11.43
N GLN A 8 -23.26 -10.91 -10.31
CA GLN A 8 -22.92 -9.96 -9.27
C GLN A 8 -21.62 -10.46 -8.69
N SER A 9 -20.51 -10.11 -9.37
CA SER A 9 -19.18 -10.28 -8.82
C SER A 9 -19.13 -9.45 -7.54
N ILE A 10 -19.10 -10.12 -6.40
CA ILE A 10 -18.77 -9.49 -5.13
C ILE A 10 -17.33 -9.02 -5.28
N SER A 11 -17.17 -7.73 -5.50
CA SER A 11 -15.87 -7.13 -5.78
C SER A 11 -15.17 -6.80 -4.47
N LEU A 12 -14.02 -7.45 -4.22
CA LEU A 12 -13.20 -7.18 -3.04
C LEU A 12 -12.60 -5.77 -3.17
N ARG A 13 -12.90 -4.89 -2.21
CA ARG A 13 -12.40 -3.49 -2.18
C ARG A 13 -11.31 -3.26 -1.14
N GLN A 14 -11.28 -4.07 -0.10
CA GLN A 14 -10.34 -3.90 1.00
C GLN A 14 -9.81 -5.27 1.40
N ILE A 15 -8.52 -5.32 1.74
CA ILE A 15 -7.89 -6.51 2.27
C ILE A 15 -6.93 -6.13 3.39
N ILE A 16 -6.93 -6.95 4.44
CA ILE A 16 -5.96 -6.88 5.53
C ILE A 16 -5.11 -8.14 5.44
N LEU A 17 -3.81 -7.96 5.41
CA LEU A 17 -2.81 -9.02 5.41
C LEU A 17 -2.08 -8.96 6.74
N ASP A 18 -2.38 -9.91 7.60
CA ASP A 18 -1.67 -10.07 8.87
C ASP A 18 -0.59 -11.13 8.71
N GLY A 19 0.65 -10.68 8.80
CA GLY A 19 1.84 -11.49 8.72
C GLY A 19 2.20 -12.11 10.06
N TYR A 20 3.27 -12.90 10.02
CA TYR A 20 3.99 -13.35 11.20
C TYR A 20 5.46 -12.98 11.01
N PRO A 21 6.26 -12.92 12.09
CA PRO A 21 7.66 -12.50 12.01
C PRO A 21 8.50 -13.25 10.95
N ASP A 22 8.12 -14.48 10.61
CA ASP A 22 8.84 -15.35 9.66
C ASP A 22 8.30 -15.31 8.22
N VAL A 23 7.32 -14.44 7.89
CA VAL A 23 6.72 -14.37 6.54
C VAL A 23 7.58 -13.51 5.61
N LYS A 24 8.15 -14.16 4.58
CA LYS A 24 9.10 -13.54 3.62
C LYS A 24 8.46 -12.74 2.50
N SER A 25 7.17 -12.90 2.25
CA SER A 25 6.56 -12.37 1.04
C SER A 25 5.07 -12.11 1.20
N VAL A 26 4.60 -11.02 0.61
CA VAL A 26 3.18 -10.73 0.43
C VAL A 26 2.61 -11.63 -0.68
N PRO A 27 1.44 -12.28 -0.50
CA PRO A 27 0.85 -13.16 -1.50
C PRO A 27 0.57 -12.45 -2.84
N GLY A 28 1.16 -12.93 -3.94
CA GLY A 28 1.00 -12.32 -5.26
C GLY A 28 -0.38 -12.49 -5.89
N GLN A 29 -1.23 -13.37 -5.37
CA GLN A 29 -2.60 -13.59 -5.86
C GLN A 29 -3.49 -12.36 -5.66
N ILE A 30 -3.10 -11.44 -4.78
CA ILE A 30 -3.84 -10.20 -4.50
C ILE A 30 -3.95 -9.32 -5.74
N GLN A 31 -2.98 -9.41 -6.66
CA GLN A 31 -3.00 -8.68 -7.93
C GLN A 31 -4.20 -9.04 -8.83
N LEU A 32 -4.93 -10.12 -8.54
CA LEU A 32 -6.11 -10.54 -9.29
C LEU A 32 -7.36 -9.71 -8.94
N PHE A 33 -7.34 -8.96 -7.84
CA PHE A 33 -8.47 -8.16 -7.39
C PHE A 33 -8.32 -6.71 -7.87
N SER A 34 -8.61 -6.47 -9.15
CA SER A 34 -8.42 -5.17 -9.82
C SER A 34 -9.22 -3.98 -9.23
N ASN A 35 -10.23 -4.27 -8.41
CA ASN A 35 -11.08 -3.28 -7.74
C ASN A 35 -10.67 -3.01 -6.28
N LEU A 36 -9.54 -3.56 -5.82
CA LEU A 36 -9.00 -3.25 -4.50
C LEU A 36 -8.65 -1.77 -4.43
N LYS A 37 -9.22 -1.11 -3.42
CA LYS A 37 -9.00 0.29 -3.07
C LYS A 37 -8.08 0.45 -1.86
N VAL A 38 -8.15 -0.48 -0.92
CA VAL A 38 -7.39 -0.38 0.33
C VAL A 38 -6.63 -1.68 0.58
N ILE A 39 -5.33 -1.56 0.83
CA ILE A 39 -4.50 -2.65 1.34
C ILE A 39 -3.93 -2.24 2.69
N SER A 40 -4.12 -3.11 3.68
CA SER A 40 -3.46 -3.02 4.97
C SER A 40 -2.50 -4.20 5.14
N ILE A 41 -1.23 -3.94 5.45
CA ILE A 41 -0.18 -4.96 5.65
C ILE A 41 0.39 -4.82 7.05
N TRP A 42 0.31 -5.89 7.84
CA TRP A 42 0.61 -5.90 9.27
C TRP A 42 1.67 -6.98 9.55
N ASN A 43 2.65 -6.72 10.41
CA ASN A 43 3.53 -7.75 10.99
C ASN A 43 4.39 -8.55 9.98
N PHE A 44 4.81 -7.95 8.86
CA PHE A 44 5.75 -8.56 7.90
C PHE A 44 7.20 -8.21 8.27
N ASP A 45 7.69 -8.72 9.40
CA ASP A 45 8.92 -8.22 10.00
C ASP A 45 10.18 -8.46 9.19
N ILE A 46 10.28 -9.53 8.41
CA ILE A 46 11.46 -9.82 7.57
C ILE A 46 11.35 -9.30 6.14
N LEU A 47 10.20 -8.75 5.75
CA LEU A 47 10.02 -8.21 4.40
C LEU A 47 10.79 -6.90 4.26
N GLU A 48 11.81 -6.86 3.41
CA GLU A 48 12.61 -5.64 3.22
C GLU A 48 12.03 -4.67 2.17
N GLN A 49 11.24 -5.19 1.23
CA GLN A 49 10.68 -4.42 0.13
C GLN A 49 9.28 -4.94 -0.23
N LEU A 50 8.34 -4.02 -0.44
CA LEU A 50 7.04 -4.36 -1.03
C LEU A 50 7.18 -4.71 -2.51
N PRO A 51 6.45 -5.73 -2.99
CA PRO A 51 6.59 -6.21 -4.37
C PRO A 51 6.00 -5.25 -5.40
N ASP A 52 6.62 -5.18 -6.57
CA ASP A 52 6.19 -4.32 -7.68
C ASP A 52 4.83 -4.70 -8.29
N TRP A 53 4.32 -5.91 -8.04
CA TRP A 53 2.96 -6.28 -8.50
C TRP A 53 1.86 -5.42 -7.89
N ILE A 54 2.13 -4.65 -6.83
CA ILE A 54 1.20 -3.62 -6.32
C ILE A 54 0.78 -2.66 -7.45
N GLY A 55 1.66 -2.40 -8.43
CA GLY A 55 1.34 -1.62 -9.63
C GLY A 55 0.20 -2.17 -10.49
N ASN A 56 -0.16 -3.45 -10.34
CA ASN A 56 -1.27 -4.07 -11.06
C ASN A 56 -2.64 -3.72 -10.44
N LEU A 57 -2.66 -3.06 -9.29
CA LEU A 57 -3.88 -2.66 -8.58
C LEU A 57 -4.27 -1.23 -8.98
N SER A 58 -4.77 -1.06 -10.20
CA SER A 58 -5.05 0.27 -10.76
C SER A 58 -6.09 1.09 -9.98
N SER A 59 -6.93 0.44 -9.16
CA SER A 59 -7.94 1.11 -8.32
C SER A 59 -7.44 1.40 -6.90
N LEU A 60 -6.16 1.13 -6.59
CA LEU A 60 -5.62 1.29 -5.24
C LEU A 60 -5.60 2.77 -4.85
N GLU A 61 -6.28 3.10 -3.77
CA GLU A 61 -6.40 4.45 -3.20
C GLU A 61 -5.51 4.60 -1.96
N GLU A 62 -5.44 3.56 -1.15
CA GLU A 62 -4.76 3.56 0.14
C GLU A 62 -3.88 2.32 0.35
N LEU A 63 -2.68 2.58 0.86
CA LEU A 63 -1.75 1.59 1.37
C LEU A 63 -1.43 1.94 2.82
N SER A 64 -1.79 1.01 3.70
CA SER A 64 -1.56 1.12 5.13
C SER A 64 -0.57 0.04 5.59
N LEU A 65 0.50 0.44 6.28
CA LEU A 65 1.59 -0.44 6.72
C LEU A 65 1.78 -0.35 8.23
N TYR A 66 1.67 -1.48 8.92
CA TYR A 66 1.73 -1.53 10.38
C TYR A 66 2.74 -2.56 10.85
N GLN A 67 3.62 -2.15 11.78
CA GLN A 67 4.51 -3.06 12.50
C GLN A 67 5.39 -3.92 11.57
N CYS A 68 5.82 -3.42 10.41
CA CYS A 68 6.74 -4.11 9.51
C CYS A 68 8.19 -3.67 9.80
N LYS A 69 8.88 -4.34 10.74
CA LYS A 69 10.11 -3.80 11.35
C LYS A 69 11.33 -3.71 10.41
N ASN A 70 11.51 -4.63 9.46
CA ASN A 70 12.62 -4.56 8.49
C ASN A 70 12.23 -3.99 7.12
N LEU A 71 11.00 -3.50 6.94
CA LEU A 71 10.56 -2.93 5.67
C LEU A 71 11.29 -1.61 5.41
N LYS A 72 12.08 -1.58 4.34
CA LYS A 72 12.92 -0.43 3.95
C LYS A 72 12.39 0.28 2.70
N PHE A 73 11.69 -0.44 1.84
CA PHE A 73 11.31 0.06 0.52
C PHE A 73 9.85 -0.24 0.18
N LEU A 74 9.16 0.80 -0.31
CA LEU A 74 7.94 0.66 -1.09
C LEU A 74 8.27 0.03 -2.47
N PRO A 75 7.27 -0.23 -3.34
CA PRO A 75 7.51 -0.53 -4.74
C PRO A 75 8.42 0.51 -5.41
N SER A 76 8.98 0.16 -6.56
CA SER A 76 9.81 1.07 -7.33
C SER A 76 9.10 2.40 -7.60
N LYS A 77 9.87 3.49 -7.74
CA LYS A 77 9.31 4.83 -8.03
C LYS A 77 8.39 4.80 -9.26
N GLN A 78 8.79 4.06 -10.28
CA GLN A 78 8.02 3.89 -11.51
C GLN A 78 6.66 3.25 -11.23
N VAL A 79 6.62 2.21 -10.39
CA VAL A 79 5.37 1.57 -9.97
C VAL A 79 4.50 2.54 -9.17
N MET A 80 5.07 3.25 -8.19
CA MET A 80 4.32 4.21 -7.37
C MET A 80 3.66 5.30 -8.23
N LEU A 81 4.37 5.83 -9.23
CA LEU A 81 3.84 6.84 -10.15
C LEU A 81 2.81 6.30 -11.15
N SER A 82 2.72 4.98 -11.34
CA SER A 82 1.74 4.36 -12.25
C SER A 82 0.37 4.17 -11.61
N LEU A 83 0.29 4.25 -10.28
CA LEU A 83 -0.95 4.11 -9.53
C LEU A 83 -1.71 5.44 -9.54
N THR A 84 -2.60 5.63 -10.52
CA THR A 84 -3.27 6.93 -10.74
C THR A 84 -4.26 7.31 -9.65
N GLU A 85 -4.89 6.33 -9.01
CA GLU A 85 -5.84 6.54 -7.92
C GLU A 85 -5.17 6.57 -6.54
N PHE A 86 -3.87 6.32 -6.45
CA PHE A 86 -3.19 6.18 -5.17
C PHE A 86 -2.86 7.54 -4.56
N TRP A 87 -3.54 7.89 -3.47
CA TRP A 87 -3.45 9.21 -2.85
C TRP A 87 -3.13 9.17 -1.36
N HIS A 88 -3.27 8.00 -0.71
CA HIS A 88 -3.10 7.86 0.74
C HIS A 88 -2.03 6.81 1.11
N LEU A 89 -0.98 7.25 1.80
CA LEU A 89 -0.02 6.35 2.46
C LEU A 89 -0.07 6.54 3.98
N ASN A 90 -0.41 5.47 4.69
CA ASN A 90 -0.34 5.44 6.16
C ASN A 90 0.70 4.41 6.61
N VAL A 91 1.61 4.82 7.47
CA VAL A 91 2.64 3.93 8.01
C VAL A 91 2.75 4.14 9.51
N ALA A 92 2.58 3.08 10.28
CA ALA A 92 2.83 3.10 11.71
C ALA A 92 3.77 1.95 12.09
N ASP A 93 4.64 2.20 13.05
CA ASP A 93 5.53 1.19 13.63
C ASP A 93 6.48 0.50 12.62
N CYS A 94 6.79 1.14 11.50
CA CYS A 94 7.74 0.66 10.48
C CYS A 94 8.99 1.56 10.43
N PRO A 95 9.91 1.46 11.41
CA PRO A 95 10.94 2.48 11.66
C PRO A 95 11.88 2.73 10.47
N LEU A 96 12.34 1.67 9.79
CA LEU A 96 13.25 1.80 8.65
C LEU A 96 12.59 2.45 7.43
N LEU A 97 11.29 2.19 7.23
CA LEU A 97 10.52 2.81 6.17
C LEU A 97 10.28 4.29 6.48
N THR A 98 9.83 4.59 7.70
CA THR A 98 9.59 5.96 8.15
C THR A 98 10.85 6.82 8.03
N GLU A 99 12.02 6.33 8.45
CA GLU A 99 13.30 7.06 8.32
C GLU A 99 13.62 7.40 6.85
N ARG A 100 13.44 6.45 5.94
CA ARG A 100 13.80 6.62 4.53
C ARG A 100 12.86 7.56 3.77
N TYR A 101 11.57 7.50 4.13
CA TYR A 101 10.50 8.20 3.44
C TYR A 101 9.99 9.42 4.22
N ALA A 102 10.60 9.78 5.35
CA ALA A 102 10.38 11.06 6.03
C ALA A 102 10.55 12.25 5.06
N LYS A 103 10.02 13.41 5.42
CA LYS A 103 9.96 14.60 4.54
C LYS A 103 11.33 15.10 4.07
N ASP A 104 12.36 14.89 4.88
CA ASP A 104 13.78 15.15 4.63
C ASP A 104 14.58 13.86 4.31
N GLY A 105 13.89 12.71 4.28
CA GLY A 105 14.45 11.41 4.02
C GLY A 105 14.87 11.21 2.55
N PRO A 106 15.84 10.31 2.29
CA PRO A 106 16.42 10.11 0.96
C PRO A 106 15.43 9.63 -0.10
N LYS A 107 14.25 9.13 0.29
CA LYS A 107 13.22 8.60 -0.62
C LYS A 107 11.94 9.44 -0.63
N TRP A 108 11.90 10.60 0.01
CA TRP A 108 10.72 11.48 0.03
C TRP A 108 10.13 11.73 -1.37
N HIS A 109 10.98 12.03 -2.34
CA HIS A 109 10.59 12.31 -3.73
C HIS A 109 9.92 11.13 -4.47
N ASN A 110 9.90 9.94 -3.88
CA ASN A 110 9.15 8.79 -4.40
C ASN A 110 7.68 8.81 -4.01
N ILE A 111 7.31 9.53 -2.94
CA ILE A 111 5.94 9.58 -2.41
C ILE A 111 5.39 11.00 -2.29
N SER A 112 6.19 12.04 -2.54
CA SER A 112 5.77 13.44 -2.38
C SER A 112 4.61 13.87 -3.29
N HIS A 113 4.22 13.04 -4.26
CA HIS A 113 3.07 13.25 -5.13
C HIS A 113 1.73 12.84 -4.49
N LEU A 114 1.75 12.06 -3.40
CA LEU A 114 0.55 11.60 -2.71
C LEU A 114 -0.13 12.75 -1.96
N SER A 115 -1.45 12.79 -1.95
CA SER A 115 -2.20 13.89 -1.31
C SER A 115 -2.20 13.80 0.21
N TYR A 116 -2.15 12.59 0.78
CA TYR A 116 -2.24 12.36 2.21
C TYR A 116 -1.20 11.32 2.67
N ILE A 117 -0.32 11.72 3.59
CA ILE A 117 0.75 10.87 4.14
C ILE A 117 0.75 10.99 5.67
N VAL A 118 0.62 9.86 6.35
CA VAL A 118 0.62 9.77 7.82
C VAL A 118 1.73 8.81 8.27
N PHE A 119 2.58 9.25 9.19
CA PHE A 119 3.61 8.43 9.83
C PHE A 119 3.48 8.44 11.36
N ASN A 120 3.29 7.26 11.96
CA ASN A 120 3.12 7.07 13.42
C ASN A 120 2.13 8.09 14.01
N ASP A 121 0.92 8.14 13.43
CA ASP A 121 -0.17 9.08 13.77
C ASP A 121 0.11 10.57 13.49
N ASN A 122 1.27 10.92 12.91
CA ASN A 122 1.59 12.28 12.52
C ASN A 122 1.30 12.50 11.03
N ILE A 123 0.48 13.51 10.73
CA ILE A 123 0.23 13.95 9.36
C ILE A 123 1.48 14.67 8.84
N VAL A 124 2.14 14.09 7.83
CA VAL A 124 3.36 14.63 7.21
C VAL A 124 3.04 15.46 5.97
N GLN A 125 1.98 15.08 5.26
CA GLN A 125 1.44 15.78 4.10
C GLN A 125 -0.08 15.60 4.06
N SER A 126 -0.78 16.70 3.83
CA SER A 126 -2.21 16.73 3.59
C SER A 126 -2.50 17.90 2.67
N SER A 127 -3.02 17.63 1.48
CA SER A 127 -3.79 18.63 0.75
C SER A 127 -5.22 18.52 1.24
N GLU A 128 -5.71 19.52 1.99
CA GLU A 128 -7.15 19.67 2.21
C GLU A 128 -7.83 19.64 0.83
N GLN A 129 -8.73 18.68 0.61
CA GLN A 129 -9.65 18.74 -0.51
C GLN A 129 -10.62 19.89 -0.17
N GLU A 130 -10.44 21.05 -0.80
CA GLU A 130 -11.54 22.02 -0.97
C GLU A 130 -12.70 21.37 -1.74
#